data_AF-A0A366X0X3-F1
#
_entry.id   AF-A0A366X0X3-F1
#
_cell.length_a   1.000
_cell.length_b   1.000
_cell.length_c   1.000
_cell.angle_alpha   90.00
_cell.angle_beta   90.00
_cell.angle_gamma   90.00
#
_symmetry.space_group_name_H-M   'P 1'
#
loop_
_entity.id
_entity.type
_entity.pdbx_description
1 polymer ?
#
loop_
_entity_poly.entity_id
_entity_poly.type
_entity_poly.pdbx_seq_one_letter_code
_entity_poly.pdbx_strand_id
1 'polypeptide(L)'
;MNSLLAIAVGVLTGIGASVVSSYFGPRWLDEHRAQKNKSRLEPRAELLRKLLDDPDYTSRNFRTLRTVTGMKDEECRDLLIEIGARGVVTVSGNEAWALISKKPLNTAADENVADEDIG
;
A
#
# COMPACT_ATOMS: atom_id res chain seq x y z
N MET A 1 -51.24 18.54 29.38
CA MET A 1 -50.40 17.45 29.92
C MET A 1 -49.71 16.60 28.82
N ASN A 2 -50.11 16.70 27.54
CA ASN A 2 -49.57 15.85 26.46
C ASN A 2 -48.25 16.38 25.85
N SER A 3 -47.95 17.67 26.00
CA SER A 3 -46.78 18.32 25.37
C SER A 3 -45.45 18.00 26.07
N LEU A 4 -45.46 17.80 27.39
CA LEU A 4 -44.26 17.44 28.16
C LEU A 4 -43.83 15.98 27.91
N LEU A 5 -44.79 15.08 27.67
CA LEU A 5 -44.51 13.70 27.26
C LEU A 5 -43.91 13.63 25.85
N ALA A 6 -44.40 14.45 24.90
CA ALA A 6 -43.85 14.51 23.55
C ALA A 6 -42.39 15.00 23.53
N ILE A 7 -42.06 16.01 24.36
CA ILE A 7 -40.69 16.53 24.49
C ILE A 7 -39.77 15.48 25.15
N ALA A 8 -40.23 14.81 26.21
CA ALA A 8 -39.44 13.78 26.88
C ALA A 8 -39.15 12.57 25.98
N VAL A 9 -40.14 12.12 25.19
CA VAL A 9 -39.96 11.01 24.23
C VAL A 9 -39.02 11.42 23.09
N GLY A 10 -39.11 12.66 22.60
CA GLY A 10 -38.20 13.19 21.57
C GLY A 10 -36.75 13.32 22.05
N VAL A 11 -36.53 13.75 23.28
CA VAL A 11 -35.17 13.85 23.88
C VAL A 11 -34.57 12.47 24.10
N LEU A 12 -35.34 11.50 24.60
CA LEU A 12 -34.87 10.12 24.81
C LEU A 12 -34.52 9.41 23.50
N THR A 13 -35.29 9.62 22.44
CA THR A 13 -35.00 9.05 21.11
C THR A 13 -33.81 9.72 20.42
N GLY A 14 -33.66 11.04 20.56
CA GLY A 14 -32.52 11.78 20.00
C GLY A 14 -31.16 11.40 20.61
N ILE A 15 -31.12 11.17 21.93
CA ILE A 15 -29.90 10.72 22.62
C ILE A 15 -29.53 9.28 22.20
N GLY A 16 -30.52 8.39 22.11
CA GLY A 16 -30.30 7.01 21.66
C GLY A 16 -29.73 6.93 20.23
N ALA A 17 -30.28 7.72 19.30
CA ALA A 17 -29.78 7.76 17.93
C ALA A 17 -28.35 8.33 17.82
N SER A 18 -28.02 9.33 18.65
CA SER A 18 -26.71 9.99 18.63
C SER A 18 -25.58 9.09 19.17
N VAL A 19 -25.84 8.32 20.22
CA VAL A 19 -24.85 7.40 20.81
C VAL A 19 -24.55 6.23 19.86
N VAL A 20 -25.57 5.68 19.20
CA VAL A 20 -25.40 4.60 18.22
C VAL A 20 -24.65 5.11 16.98
N SER A 21 -25.00 6.29 16.46
CA SER A 21 -24.30 6.88 15.31
C SER A 21 -22.83 7.21 15.62
N SER A 22 -22.53 7.72 16.83
CA SER A 22 -21.16 8.04 17.24
C SER A 22 -20.27 6.81 17.40
N TYR A 23 -20.83 5.63 17.68
CA TYR A 23 -20.05 4.41 17.88
C TYR A 23 -19.90 3.59 16.59
N PHE A 24 -20.95 3.52 15.76
CA PHE A 24 -20.95 2.73 14.52
C PHE A 24 -20.53 3.52 13.28
N GLY A 25 -20.72 4.84 13.26
CA GLY A 25 -20.38 5.72 12.14
C GLY A 25 -18.89 5.72 11.77
N PRO A 26 -17.96 5.87 12.73
CA PRO A 26 -16.53 5.92 12.44
C PRO A 26 -16.01 4.62 11.81
N ARG A 27 -16.42 3.47 12.37
CA ARG A 27 -15.93 2.15 11.95
C ARG A 27 -16.35 1.78 10.53
N TRP A 28 -17.60 2.07 10.15
CA TRP A 28 -18.08 1.82 8.79
C TRP A 28 -17.34 2.69 7.77
N LEU A 29 -17.06 3.94 8.12
CA LEU A 29 -16.38 4.90 7.27
C LEU A 29 -14.90 4.56 7.07
N ASP A 30 -14.25 4.02 8.10
CA ASP A 30 -12.87 3.52 8.02
C ASP A 30 -12.76 2.27 7.13
N GLU A 31 -13.70 1.32 7.26
CA GLU A 31 -13.78 0.14 6.39
C GLU A 31 -14.00 0.55 4.91
N HIS A 32 -14.89 1.51 4.66
CA HIS A 32 -15.14 2.03 3.31
C HIS A 32 -13.94 2.76 2.71
N ARG A 33 -13.18 3.51 3.52
CA ARG A 33 -11.94 4.18 3.10
C ARG A 33 -10.83 3.18 2.81
N ALA A 34 -10.66 2.18 3.67
CA ALA A 34 -9.68 1.13 3.49
C ALA A 34 -9.94 0.34 2.19
N GLN A 35 -11.21 0.04 1.90
CA GLN A 35 -11.58 -0.72 0.70
C GLN A 35 -11.37 0.07 -0.59
N LYS A 36 -11.69 1.37 -0.60
CA LYS A 36 -11.40 2.28 -1.73
C LYS A 36 -9.90 2.47 -1.97
N ASN A 37 -9.10 2.47 -0.90
CA ASN A 37 -7.64 2.58 -1.03
C ASN A 37 -7.06 1.29 -1.62
N LYS A 38 -7.48 0.12 -1.13
CA LYS A 38 -7.06 -1.18 -1.70
C LYS A 38 -7.37 -1.28 -3.18
N SER A 39 -8.59 -0.92 -3.60
CA SER A 39 -8.97 -0.97 -5.02
C SER A 39 -8.15 -0.02 -5.91
N ARG A 40 -7.61 1.07 -5.36
CA ARG A 40 -6.72 1.98 -6.11
C ARG A 40 -5.28 1.49 -6.21
N LEU A 41 -4.83 0.71 -5.23
CA LEU A 41 -3.46 0.19 -5.18
C LEU A 41 -3.31 -1.11 -5.96
N GLU A 42 -4.37 -1.91 -6.12
CA GLU A 42 -4.29 -3.17 -6.88
C GLU A 42 -3.75 -3.03 -8.31
N PRO A 43 -4.25 -2.11 -9.15
CA PRO A 43 -3.72 -1.97 -10.51
C PRO A 43 -2.24 -1.57 -10.54
N ARG A 44 -1.80 -0.80 -9.54
CA ARG A 44 -0.39 -0.38 -9.41
C ARG A 44 0.47 -1.54 -8.93
N ALA A 45 -0.03 -2.35 -8.00
CA ALA A 45 0.64 -3.54 -7.49
C ALA A 45 0.85 -4.57 -8.62
N GLU A 46 -0.18 -4.77 -9.45
CA GLU A 46 -0.11 -5.65 -10.62
C GLU A 46 0.93 -5.13 -11.64
N LEU A 47 0.93 -3.82 -11.90
CA LEU A 47 1.91 -3.19 -12.80
C LEU A 47 3.35 -3.34 -12.29
N LEU A 48 3.59 -3.09 -11.00
CA LEU A 48 4.91 -3.29 -10.38
C LEU A 48 5.34 -4.75 -10.47
N ARG A 49 4.44 -5.69 -10.17
CA ARG A 49 4.73 -7.12 -10.27
C ARG A 49 5.10 -7.51 -11.70
N LYS A 50 4.36 -7.03 -12.70
CA LYS A 50 4.67 -7.26 -14.11
C LYS A 50 6.04 -6.72 -14.53
N LEU A 51 6.38 -5.51 -14.07
CA LEU A 51 7.70 -4.90 -14.37
C LEU A 51 8.86 -5.67 -13.72
N LEU A 52 8.66 -6.16 -12.51
CA LEU A 52 9.70 -6.87 -11.75
C LEU A 52 9.83 -8.34 -12.17
N ASP A 53 8.75 -8.96 -12.64
CA ASP A 53 8.73 -10.36 -13.09
C ASP A 53 9.27 -10.53 -14.53
N ASP A 54 9.43 -9.44 -15.27
CA ASP A 54 10.02 -9.41 -16.61
C ASP A 54 11.35 -10.21 -16.66
N PRO A 55 11.45 -11.25 -17.52
CA PRO A 55 12.61 -12.14 -17.55
C PRO A 55 13.91 -11.45 -17.97
N ASP A 56 13.83 -10.33 -18.69
CA ASP A 56 15.02 -9.63 -19.19
C ASP A 56 15.78 -8.88 -18.08
N TYR A 57 15.21 -8.81 -16.87
CA TYR A 57 15.76 -7.99 -15.79
C TYR A 57 15.66 -8.65 -14.43
N THR A 58 16.78 -8.72 -13.71
CA THR A 58 16.82 -9.25 -12.33
C THR A 58 16.30 -8.24 -11.31
N SER A 59 16.54 -6.94 -11.55
CA SER A 59 16.08 -5.84 -10.70
C SER A 59 15.70 -4.61 -11.54
N ARG A 60 14.94 -3.69 -10.96
CA ARG A 60 14.47 -2.47 -11.63
C ARG A 60 14.83 -1.23 -10.84
N ASN A 61 15.31 -0.21 -11.55
CA ASN A 61 15.57 1.10 -10.95
C ASN A 61 14.30 1.67 -10.29
N PHE A 62 14.43 2.11 -9.04
CA PHE A 62 13.32 2.67 -8.27
C PHE A 62 12.66 3.87 -8.96
N ARG A 63 13.46 4.71 -9.61
CA ARG A 63 12.97 5.87 -10.37
C ARG A 63 12.03 5.45 -11.50
N THR A 64 12.32 4.35 -12.19
CA THR A 64 11.45 3.83 -13.25
C THR A 64 10.14 3.32 -12.66
N LEU A 65 10.21 2.53 -11.58
CA LEU A 65 9.05 1.97 -10.92
C LEU A 65 8.08 3.07 -10.45
N ARG A 66 8.58 4.10 -9.75
CA ARG A 66 7.75 5.22 -9.29
C ARG A 66 7.15 6.03 -10.45
N THR A 67 7.92 6.24 -11.53
CA THR A 67 7.50 7.06 -12.66
C THR A 67 6.38 6.37 -13.43
N VAL A 68 6.48 5.06 -13.62
CA VAL A 68 5.47 4.28 -14.33
C VAL A 68 4.18 4.13 -13.51
N THR A 69 4.26 4.01 -12.19
CA THR A 69 3.07 3.92 -11.32
C THR A 69 2.48 5.28 -10.93
N GLY A 70 3.22 6.37 -11.12
CA GLY A 70 2.83 7.71 -10.71
C GLY A 70 2.69 7.87 -9.19
N MET A 71 3.42 7.06 -8.42
CA MET A 71 3.36 7.02 -6.96
C MET A 71 4.39 7.95 -6.33
N LYS A 72 4.10 8.39 -5.10
CA LYS A 72 5.12 8.99 -4.23
C LYS A 72 6.14 7.94 -3.83
N ASP A 73 7.32 8.39 -3.43
CA ASP A 73 8.44 7.51 -3.14
C ASP A 73 8.10 6.54 -2.00
N GLU A 74 7.53 7.02 -0.89
CA GLU A 74 7.14 6.19 0.25
C GLU A 74 6.03 5.20 -0.12
N GLU A 75 4.98 5.68 -0.79
CA GLU A 75 3.84 4.85 -1.25
C GLU A 75 4.32 3.72 -2.17
N CYS A 76 5.28 4.01 -3.05
CA CYS A 76 5.86 3.03 -3.97
C CYS A 76 6.65 1.96 -3.21
N ARG A 77 7.50 2.36 -2.24
CA ARG A 77 8.28 1.41 -1.42
C ARG A 77 7.39 0.54 -0.55
N ASP A 78 6.37 1.11 0.07
CA ASP A 78 5.39 0.37 0.88
C ASP A 78 4.72 -0.70 0.02
N LEU A 79 4.23 -0.32 -1.17
CA LEU A 79 3.59 -1.27 -2.08
C LEU A 79 4.55 -2.34 -2.61
N LEU A 80 5.82 -1.97 -2.86
CA LEU A 80 6.87 -2.92 -3.25
C LEU A 80 7.11 -3.98 -2.17
N ILE A 81 7.14 -3.58 -0.90
CA ILE A 81 7.23 -4.50 0.24
C ILE A 81 5.99 -5.39 0.30
N GLU A 82 4.79 -4.81 0.17
CA GLU A 82 3.53 -5.56 0.18
C GLU A 82 3.47 -6.65 -0.91
N ILE A 83 4.03 -6.39 -2.10
CA ILE A 83 4.05 -7.38 -3.19
C ILE A 83 5.20 -8.40 -3.09
N GLY A 84 6.01 -8.35 -2.03
CA GLY A 84 7.12 -9.28 -1.79
C GLY A 84 8.40 -8.92 -2.56
N ALA A 85 8.63 -7.64 -2.85
CA ALA A 85 9.88 -7.15 -3.38
C ALA A 85 10.83 -6.67 -2.27
N ARG A 86 12.13 -6.62 -2.58
CA ARG A 86 13.17 -6.05 -1.72
C ARG A 86 13.94 -4.96 -2.44
N GLY A 87 14.40 -3.99 -1.66
CA GLY A 87 15.37 -2.99 -2.11
C GLY A 87 16.75 -3.62 -2.27
N VAL A 88 17.48 -3.17 -3.28
CA VAL A 88 18.87 -3.51 -3.57
C VAL A 88 19.61 -2.25 -4.01
N VAL A 89 20.91 -2.22 -3.77
CA VAL A 89 21.79 -1.16 -4.30
C VAL A 89 22.50 -1.73 -5.52
N THR A 90 22.44 -1.02 -6.63
CA THR A 90 23.17 -1.42 -7.85
C THR A 90 24.66 -1.10 -7.70
N VAL A 91 25.50 -1.65 -8.60
CA VAL A 91 26.94 -1.32 -8.69
C VAL A 91 27.21 0.18 -8.75
N SER A 92 26.33 0.94 -9.40
CA SER A 92 26.45 2.40 -9.53
C SER A 92 25.96 3.17 -8.30
N GLY A 93 25.59 2.49 -7.21
CA GLY A 93 25.07 3.10 -5.99
C GLY A 93 23.60 3.54 -6.08
N ASN A 94 22.88 3.13 -7.11
CA ASN A 94 21.47 3.51 -7.30
C ASN A 94 20.53 2.55 -6.57
N GLU A 95 19.39 3.08 -6.12
CA GLU A 95 18.31 2.26 -5.57
C GLU A 95 17.59 1.49 -6.68
N ALA A 96 17.52 0.17 -6.52
CA ALA A 96 16.75 -0.71 -7.35
C ALA A 96 15.93 -1.68 -6.49
N TRP A 97 14.96 -2.34 -7.10
CA TRP A 97 14.07 -3.29 -6.43
C TRP A 97 13.93 -4.56 -7.24
N ALA A 98 13.79 -5.70 -6.56
CA ALA A 98 13.62 -7.01 -7.17
C ALA A 98 12.62 -7.84 -6.38
N LEU A 99 11.89 -8.74 -7.05
CA LEU A 99 11.08 -9.74 -6.33
C LEU A 99 12.00 -10.67 -5.55
N ILE A 100 11.62 -10.99 -4.31
CA ILE A 100 12.39 -11.92 -3.46
C ILE A 100 12.50 -13.30 -4.13
N SER A 101 11.52 -13.71 -4.93
CA SER A 101 11.57 -14.93 -5.74
C SER A 101 12.69 -14.95 -6.77
N LYS A 102 13.07 -13.78 -7.31
CA LYS A 102 14.16 -13.62 -8.30
C LYS A 102 15.49 -13.30 -7.63
N LYS A 103 15.49 -12.55 -6.53
CA LYS A 103 16.68 -12.20 -5.76
C LYS A 103 16.44 -12.45 -4.26
N PRO A 104 16.69 -13.69 -3.77
CA PRO A 104 16.48 -14.06 -2.37
C PRO A 104 17.35 -13.25 -1.39
N LEU A 105 16.87 -13.13 -0.15
CA LEU A 105 17.53 -12.33 0.90
C LEU A 105 18.83 -12.94 1.44
N ASN A 106 19.02 -14.25 1.27
CA ASN A 106 20.12 -15.00 1.90
C ASN A 106 21.16 -15.49 0.90
N THR A 107 21.26 -14.85 -0.27
CA THR A 107 22.24 -15.22 -1.28
C THR A 107 23.57 -14.54 -0.95
N ALA A 108 24.66 -15.31 -0.87
CA ALA A 108 26.05 -14.84 -0.75
C ALA A 108 26.50 -13.87 -1.89
N ALA A 109 25.62 -13.58 -2.83
CA ALA A 109 25.79 -12.59 -3.89
C ALA A 109 25.76 -11.16 -3.36
N ASP A 110 25.18 -10.87 -2.19
CA ASP A 110 25.26 -9.52 -1.61
C ASP A 110 26.72 -9.12 -1.25
N GLU A 111 27.67 -10.08 -1.22
CA GLU A 111 29.12 -9.84 -1.13
C GLU A 111 29.84 -9.70 -2.49
N ASN A 112 29.25 -10.16 -3.60
CA ASN A 112 29.93 -10.26 -4.91
C ASN A 112 29.26 -9.43 -6.05
N VAL A 113 28.22 -8.65 -5.76
CA VAL A 113 27.47 -7.82 -6.73
C VAL A 113 28.28 -6.63 -7.29
N ALA A 114 29.60 -6.52 -7.03
CA ALA A 114 30.45 -5.51 -7.64
C ALA A 114 30.67 -5.68 -9.16
N ASP A 115 30.46 -6.88 -9.72
CA ASP A 115 31.05 -7.22 -11.03
C ASP A 115 30.09 -7.40 -12.22
N GLU A 116 28.77 -7.58 -12.04
CA GLU A 116 27.90 -7.90 -13.19
C GLU A 116 26.50 -7.28 -13.07
N ASP A 117 26.31 -6.04 -13.57
CA ASP A 117 25.06 -5.68 -14.28
C ASP A 117 25.20 -4.31 -14.95
N ILE A 118 25.35 -4.33 -16.28
CA ILE A 118 25.23 -3.17 -17.17
C ILE A 118 23.95 -3.38 -17.97
N GLY A 119 22.88 -2.63 -17.67
CA GLY A 119 21.58 -2.70 -18.35
C GLY A 119 20.55 -1.74 -17.79
#